data_AF-A0A1G8B3S3-F1
#
_entry.id   AF-A0A1G8B3S3-F1
#
_cell.length_a   1.000
_cell.length_b   1.000
_cell.length_c   1.000
_cell.angle_alpha   90.00
_cell.angle_beta   90.00
_cell.angle_gamma   90.00
#
_symmetry.space_group_name_H-M   'P 1'
#
loop_
_entity.id
_entity.type
_entity.pdbx_description
1 polymer ?
#
loop_
_entity_poly.entity_id
_entity_poly.type
_entity_poly.pdbx_seq_one_letter_code
_entity_poly.pdbx_strand_id
1 'polypeptide(L)'
;MKDDNMNMKRQQKQCHHRYSIRLQSLLNHLLFELANGYIVTDKTLLLRIKKRWKYIDVQHFRTYGDYLIAMAKVMDEALKLFHHLRGAGNIQSAKVQDFSIVYKLPSSSCMEAWMLQCGSPDKNQYTVRQIAAWLDMAFSHREWRLTSIDVTSGIHRIEAKRQWKS
;
A
#
# COMPACT_ATOMS: atom_id res chain seq x y z
N MET A 1 -36.20 19.16 23.87
CA MET A 1 -34.79 18.68 23.89
C MET A 1 -34.59 17.39 23.06
N LYS A 2 -35.16 17.29 21.85
CA LYS A 2 -34.92 16.14 20.93
C LYS A 2 -34.32 16.55 19.57
N ASP A 3 -34.33 17.85 19.24
CA ASP A 3 -33.96 18.33 17.90
C ASP A 3 -32.46 18.63 17.74
N ASP A 4 -31.76 18.97 18.83
CA ASP A 4 -30.32 19.27 18.77
C ASP A 4 -29.46 18.02 18.47
N ASN A 5 -29.94 16.84 18.86
CA ASN A 5 -29.23 15.57 18.65
C ASN A 5 -29.29 15.09 17.19
N MET A 6 -30.30 15.50 16.42
CA MET A 6 -30.40 15.18 14.99
C MET A 6 -29.50 16.07 14.13
N ASN A 7 -29.33 17.35 14.49
CA ASN A 7 -28.49 18.27 13.74
C ASN A 7 -27.00 18.01 13.93
N MET A 8 -26.54 17.59 15.11
CA MET A 8 -25.13 17.19 15.31
C MET A 8 -24.73 15.97 14.46
N LYS A 9 -25.60 14.96 14.34
CA LYS A 9 -25.33 13.77 13.51
C LYS A 9 -25.30 14.08 12.00
N ARG A 10 -26.06 15.09 11.55
CA ARG A 10 -26.05 15.54 10.15
C ARG A 10 -24.85 16.43 9.83
N GLN A 11 -24.42 17.29 10.75
CA GLN A 11 -23.23 18.14 10.58
C GLN A 11 -21.92 17.33 10.60
N GLN A 12 -21.80 16.29 11.43
CA GLN A 12 -20.64 15.38 11.38
C GLN A 12 -20.56 14.59 10.07
N LYS A 13 -21.70 14.21 9.47
CA LYS A 13 -21.74 13.51 8.18
C LYS A 13 -21.36 14.40 7.00
N GLN A 14 -21.72 15.67 7.01
CA GLN A 14 -21.42 16.59 5.90
C GLN A 14 -19.96 17.08 5.86
N CYS A 15 -19.29 17.19 7.02
CA CYS A 15 -17.93 17.75 7.05
C CYS A 15 -16.84 16.75 6.61
N HIS A 16 -17.10 15.43 6.68
CA HIS A 16 -16.11 14.41 6.29
C HIS A 16 -16.08 14.06 4.79
N HIS A 17 -17.07 14.48 3.99
CA HIS A 17 -17.12 14.11 2.57
C HIS A 17 -16.20 14.93 1.65
N ARG A 18 -15.74 16.12 2.05
CA ARG A 18 -14.91 16.98 1.17
C ARG A 18 -13.43 16.57 1.08
N TYR A 19 -12.95 15.67 1.93
CA TYR A 19 -11.54 15.28 2.00
C TYR A 19 -11.32 13.78 2.17
N SER A 20 -12.26 12.94 1.75
CA SER A 20 -12.08 11.49 1.87
C SER A 20 -11.00 10.99 0.89
N ILE A 21 -10.11 10.14 1.39
CA ILE A 21 -9.08 9.47 0.60
C ILE A 21 -9.42 7.99 0.46
N ARG A 22 -9.17 7.44 -0.74
CA ARG A 22 -9.26 6.00 -0.95
C ARG A 22 -8.11 5.30 -0.23
N LEU A 23 -8.37 4.10 0.30
CA LEU A 23 -7.34 3.29 0.96
C LEU A 23 -6.13 3.06 0.06
N GLN A 24 -6.35 2.68 -1.21
CA GLN A 24 -5.25 2.48 -2.16
C GLN A 24 -4.37 3.72 -2.32
N SER A 25 -4.96 4.93 -2.32
CA SER A 25 -4.20 6.18 -2.41
C SER A 25 -3.29 6.40 -1.19
N LEU A 26 -3.76 6.03 0.01
CA LEU A 26 -2.92 6.03 1.21
C LEU A 26 -1.76 5.04 1.06
N LEU A 27 -2.02 3.81 0.61
CA LEU A 27 -1.00 2.78 0.44
C LEU A 27 0.08 3.19 -0.55
N ASN A 28 -0.32 3.76 -1.69
CA ASN A 28 0.61 4.27 -2.69
C ASN A 28 1.50 5.38 -2.13
N HIS A 29 0.89 6.31 -1.39
CA HIS A 29 1.61 7.41 -0.78
C HIS A 29 2.59 6.91 0.28
N LEU A 30 2.21 5.92 1.11
CA LEU A 30 3.10 5.30 2.08
C LEU A 30 4.30 4.64 1.39
N LEU A 31 4.07 3.86 0.33
CA LEU A 31 5.15 3.25 -0.44
C LEU A 31 6.11 4.28 -1.01
N PHE A 32 5.58 5.37 -1.58
CA PHE A 32 6.41 6.46 -2.08
C PHE A 32 7.26 7.08 -0.96
N GLU A 33 6.68 7.38 0.21
CA GLU A 33 7.43 7.95 1.33
C GLU A 33 8.50 7.00 1.89
N LEU A 34 8.22 5.69 1.90
CA LEU A 34 9.18 4.67 2.30
C LEU A 34 10.36 4.60 1.33
N ALA A 35 10.09 4.59 0.02
CA ALA A 35 11.14 4.52 -1.00
C ALA A 35 12.06 5.76 -1.02
N ASN A 36 11.52 6.94 -0.72
CA ASN A 36 12.27 8.19 -0.70
C ASN A 36 12.92 8.49 0.67
N GLY A 37 12.81 7.59 1.65
CA GLY A 37 13.43 7.78 2.97
C GLY A 37 12.79 8.88 3.81
N TYR A 38 11.57 9.33 3.52
CA TYR A 38 10.86 10.37 4.30
C TYR A 38 10.36 9.87 5.66
N ILE A 39 10.46 8.57 5.88
CA ILE A 39 10.10 7.89 7.12
C ILE A 39 11.36 7.24 7.66
N VAL A 40 11.84 7.75 8.80
CA VAL A 40 13.13 7.36 9.38
C VAL A 40 12.96 6.41 10.58
N THR A 41 11.76 6.36 11.18
CA THR A 41 11.47 5.55 12.37
C THR A 41 10.08 4.94 12.32
N ASP A 42 9.91 3.84 13.03
CA ASP A 42 8.63 3.15 13.24
C ASP A 42 7.58 4.10 13.80
N LYS A 43 7.96 4.93 14.79
CA LYS A 43 7.08 5.94 15.38
C LYS A 43 6.58 6.93 14.33
N THR A 44 7.46 7.41 13.45
CA THR A 44 7.08 8.34 12.37
C THR A 44 6.12 7.67 11.39
N LEU A 45 6.37 6.41 11.02
CA LEU A 45 5.50 5.63 10.14
C LEU A 45 4.09 5.52 10.71
N LEU A 46 3.98 5.03 11.94
CA LEU A 46 2.69 4.81 12.60
C LEU A 46 1.92 6.12 12.80
N LEU A 47 2.60 7.20 13.16
CA LEU A 47 1.98 8.52 13.29
C LEU A 47 1.47 9.05 11.94
N ARG A 48 2.21 8.86 10.84
CA ARG A 48 1.75 9.25 9.50
C ARG A 48 0.51 8.46 9.09
N ILE A 49 0.51 7.14 9.28
CA ILE A 49 -0.66 6.29 8.99
C ILE A 49 -1.85 6.77 9.81
N LYS A 50 -1.71 6.91 11.13
CA LYS A 50 -2.79 7.37 12.03
C LYS A 50 -3.35 8.74 11.63
N LYS A 51 -2.48 9.70 11.29
CA LYS A 51 -2.90 11.05 10.87
C LYS A 51 -3.70 11.04 9.57
N ARG A 52 -3.39 10.14 8.63
CA ARG A 52 -4.11 10.02 7.36
C ARG A 52 -5.34 9.13 7.46
N TRP A 53 -5.35 8.17 8.38
CA TRP A 53 -6.44 7.20 8.55
C TRP A 53 -7.79 7.87 8.83
N LYS A 54 -7.78 8.99 9.56
CA LYS A 54 -8.98 9.78 9.86
C LYS A 54 -9.68 10.36 8.60
N TYR A 55 -9.01 10.36 7.46
CA TYR A 55 -9.55 10.81 6.18
C TYR A 55 -9.93 9.64 5.27
N ILE A 56 -9.67 8.38 5.67
CA ILE A 56 -10.02 7.22 4.86
C ILE A 56 -11.54 7.15 4.73
N ASP A 57 -12.00 6.91 3.49
CA ASP A 57 -13.40 6.70 3.22
C ASP A 57 -13.92 5.43 3.91
N VAL A 58 -14.72 5.61 4.95
CA VAL A 58 -15.31 4.54 5.76
C VAL A 58 -16.33 3.70 5.00
N GLN A 59 -16.88 4.20 3.88
CA GLN A 59 -17.90 3.47 3.10
C GLN A 59 -17.34 2.23 2.41
N HIS A 60 -16.02 2.11 2.30
CA HIS A 60 -15.35 0.92 1.78
C HIS A 60 -15.35 -0.27 2.75
N PHE A 61 -15.77 -0.06 4.00
CA PHE A 61 -15.78 -1.08 5.06
C PHE A 61 -17.22 -1.49 5.37
N ARG A 62 -17.44 -2.79 5.58
CA ARG A 62 -18.77 -3.32 5.92
C ARG A 62 -19.19 -2.91 7.32
N THR A 63 -18.23 -2.89 8.24
CA THR A 63 -18.45 -2.50 9.64
C THR A 63 -17.36 -1.55 10.14
N TYR A 64 -17.64 -0.87 11.25
CA TYR A 64 -16.61 -0.10 11.97
C TYR A 64 -15.49 -0.99 12.52
N GLY A 65 -15.79 -2.24 12.87
CA GLY A 65 -14.79 -3.23 13.24
C GLY A 65 -13.79 -3.49 12.10
N ASP A 66 -14.27 -3.66 10.87
CA ASP A 66 -13.42 -3.84 9.69
C ASP A 66 -12.51 -2.64 9.44
N TYR A 67 -13.00 -1.42 9.69
CA TYR A 67 -12.22 -0.19 9.60
C TYR A 67 -11.05 -0.17 10.61
N LEU A 68 -11.31 -0.55 11.86
CA LEU A 68 -10.27 -0.61 12.89
C LEU A 68 -9.27 -1.74 12.63
N ILE A 69 -9.76 -2.92 12.22
CA ILE A 69 -8.90 -4.07 11.91
C ILE A 69 -8.00 -3.75 10.71
N ALA A 70 -8.54 -3.11 9.66
CA ALA A 70 -7.75 -2.71 8.50
C ALA A 70 -6.66 -1.70 8.87
N MET A 71 -6.93 -0.79 9.82
CA MET A 71 -5.91 0.14 10.33
C MET A 71 -4.72 -0.62 10.93
N ALA A 72 -5.00 -1.59 11.81
CA ALA A 72 -3.99 -2.40 12.45
C ALA A 72 -3.18 -3.21 11.43
N LYS A 73 -3.84 -3.84 10.45
CA LYS A 73 -3.18 -4.59 9.39
C LYS A 73 -2.30 -3.71 8.50
N VAL A 74 -2.77 -2.52 8.13
CA VAL A 74 -1.97 -1.55 7.36
C VAL A 74 -0.73 -1.13 8.14
N MET A 75 -0.86 -0.88 9.44
CA MET A 75 0.28 -0.54 10.30
C MET A 75 1.29 -1.68 10.38
N ASP A 76 0.82 -2.90 10.60
CA ASP A 76 1.66 -4.09 10.72
C ASP A 76 2.42 -4.37 9.41
N GLU A 77 1.73 -4.40 8.27
CA GLU A 77 2.36 -4.63 6.97
C GLU A 77 3.30 -3.50 6.55
N ALA A 78 2.95 -2.25 6.87
CA ALA A 78 3.84 -1.12 6.61
C ALA A 78 5.11 -1.21 7.45
N LEU A 79 5.03 -1.65 8.72
CA LEU A 79 6.21 -1.83 9.58
C LEU A 79 7.12 -2.95 9.05
N LYS A 80 6.55 -4.11 8.70
CA LYS A 80 7.30 -5.22 8.10
C LYS A 80 8.05 -4.76 6.86
N LEU A 81 7.37 -4.05 5.96
CA LEU A 81 7.97 -3.51 4.75
C LEU A 81 9.02 -2.44 5.05
N PHE A 82 8.77 -1.55 6.01
CA PHE A 82 9.73 -0.52 6.42
C PHE A 82 11.04 -1.14 6.91
N HIS A 83 10.97 -2.16 7.77
CA HIS A 83 12.16 -2.86 8.24
C HIS A 83 12.89 -3.58 7.12
N HIS A 84 12.16 -4.18 6.17
CA HIS A 84 12.76 -4.81 4.99
C HIS A 84 13.51 -3.80 4.11
N LEU A 85 12.91 -2.62 3.90
CA LEU A 85 13.48 -1.57 3.06
C LEU A 85 14.64 -0.83 3.75
N ARG A 86 14.61 -0.63 5.07
CA ARG A 86 15.63 0.15 5.80
C ARG A 86 17.05 -0.41 5.69
N GLY A 87 17.20 -1.72 5.52
CA GLY A 87 18.49 -2.39 5.29
C GLY A 87 18.84 -2.57 3.82
N ALA A 88 17.97 -2.19 2.90
CA ALA A 88 18.20 -2.32 1.46
C ALA A 88 18.92 -1.08 0.91
N GLY A 89 19.90 -1.29 0.01
CA GLY A 89 20.65 -0.22 -0.66
C GLY A 89 19.80 0.62 -1.62
N ASN A 90 20.11 0.61 -2.92
CA ASN A 90 19.40 1.42 -3.92
C ASN A 90 17.93 1.01 -4.07
N ILE A 91 17.06 1.69 -3.31
CA ILE A 91 15.61 1.60 -3.40
C ILE A 91 15.11 2.67 -4.37
N GLN A 92 14.22 2.27 -5.26
CA GLN A 92 13.52 3.16 -6.17
C GLN A 92 12.03 2.90 -6.11
N SER A 93 11.24 3.82 -6.66
CA SER A 93 9.80 3.63 -6.80
C SER A 93 9.35 3.98 -8.21
N ALA A 94 8.34 3.28 -8.69
CA ALA A 94 7.64 3.61 -9.93
C ALA A 94 6.13 3.69 -9.66
N LYS A 95 5.44 4.50 -10.46
CA LYS A 95 3.98 4.51 -10.53
C LYS A 95 3.57 3.80 -11.80
N VAL A 96 2.79 2.73 -11.66
CA VAL A 96 2.20 1.98 -12.77
C VAL A 96 0.70 2.09 -12.63
N GLN A 97 0.07 2.84 -13.53
CA GLN A 97 -1.34 3.22 -13.45
C GLN A 97 -1.65 3.87 -12.09
N ASP A 98 -2.58 3.28 -11.33
CA ASP A 98 -3.01 3.74 -10.02
C ASP A 98 -2.27 3.06 -8.86
N PHE A 99 -1.13 2.41 -9.10
CA PHE A 99 -0.37 1.70 -8.08
C PHE A 99 1.07 2.19 -8.00
N SER A 100 1.57 2.31 -6.77
CA SER A 100 2.99 2.50 -6.52
C SER A 100 3.67 1.16 -6.30
N ILE A 101 4.84 1.00 -6.92
CA ILE A 101 5.74 -0.13 -6.72
C ILE A 101 7.02 0.43 -6.14
N VAL A 102 7.54 -0.22 -5.12
CA VAL A 102 8.89 0.03 -4.60
C VAL A 102 9.75 -1.14 -5.00
N TYR A 103 10.96 -0.89 -5.46
CA TYR A 103 11.85 -1.97 -5.86
C TYR A 103 13.31 -1.67 -5.51
N LYS A 104 14.05 -2.74 -5.27
CA LYS A 104 15.47 -2.73 -4.99
C LYS A 104 16.20 -3.20 -6.23
N LEU A 105 17.20 -2.43 -6.69
CA LEU A 105 18.08 -2.78 -7.80
C LEU A 105 19.46 -3.22 -7.26
N PRO A 106 19.62 -4.48 -6.83
CA PRO A 106 20.94 -5.00 -6.45
C PRO A 106 21.84 -5.14 -7.67
N SER A 107 23.16 -4.98 -7.53
CA SER A 107 24.09 -5.06 -8.66
C SER A 107 24.24 -6.48 -9.26
N SER A 108 23.99 -7.53 -8.48
CA SER A 108 24.31 -8.93 -8.85
C SER A 108 23.18 -9.94 -8.60
N SER A 109 22.01 -9.52 -8.13
CA SER A 109 20.92 -10.46 -7.75
C SER A 109 19.58 -10.12 -8.38
N CYS A 110 18.62 -11.02 -8.16
CA CYS A 110 17.21 -10.83 -8.51
C CYS A 110 16.72 -9.48 -7.94
N MET A 111 16.08 -8.67 -8.79
CA MET A 111 15.43 -7.43 -8.38
C MET A 111 14.19 -7.77 -7.56
N GLU A 112 14.07 -7.17 -6.38
CA GLU A 112 12.91 -7.38 -5.52
C GLU A 112 11.99 -6.16 -5.61
N ALA A 113 10.72 -6.37 -5.87
CA ALA A 113 9.68 -5.36 -5.97
C ALA A 113 8.56 -5.65 -4.97
N TRP A 114 7.96 -4.59 -4.45
CA TRP A 114 6.85 -4.63 -3.49
C TRP A 114 5.74 -3.69 -3.91
N MET A 115 4.51 -4.13 -3.71
CA MET A 115 3.32 -3.30 -3.81
C MET A 115 2.38 -3.59 -2.64
N LEU A 116 1.67 -2.55 -2.21
CA LEU A 116 0.60 -2.64 -1.22
C LEU A 116 -0.70 -2.42 -1.97
N GLN A 117 -1.67 -3.29 -1.75
CA GLN A 117 -2.97 -3.22 -2.40
C GLN A 117 -4.12 -3.46 -1.44
N CYS A 118 -5.30 -3.04 -1.86
CA CYS A 118 -6.57 -3.37 -1.24
C CYS A 118 -7.64 -3.57 -2.32
N GLY A 119 -8.57 -4.50 -2.10
CA GLY A 119 -9.66 -4.74 -3.03
C GLY A 119 -10.08 -6.20 -3.09
N SER A 120 -10.92 -6.53 -4.07
CA SER A 120 -11.33 -7.91 -4.32
C SER A 120 -10.16 -8.77 -4.81
N PRO A 121 -10.19 -10.09 -4.57
CA PRO A 121 -9.19 -11.02 -5.09
C PRO A 121 -8.95 -10.89 -6.59
N ASP A 122 -10.03 -10.76 -7.39
CA ASP A 122 -9.94 -10.67 -8.85
C ASP A 122 -9.24 -9.38 -9.31
N LYS A 123 -9.60 -8.23 -8.70
CA LYS A 123 -8.95 -6.95 -9.00
C LYS A 123 -7.48 -6.98 -8.63
N ASN A 124 -7.16 -7.56 -7.49
CA ASN A 124 -5.79 -7.71 -7.00
C ASN A 124 -4.98 -8.62 -7.94
N GLN A 125 -5.53 -9.74 -8.40
CA GLN A 125 -4.87 -10.63 -9.36
C GLN A 125 -4.66 -9.95 -10.71
N TYR A 126 -5.66 -9.25 -11.23
CA TYR A 126 -5.53 -8.48 -12.46
C TYR A 126 -4.45 -7.41 -12.35
N THR A 127 -4.42 -6.68 -11.24
CA THR A 127 -3.39 -5.66 -10.97
C THR A 127 -2.00 -6.28 -10.93
N VAL A 128 -1.81 -7.37 -10.17
CA VAL A 128 -0.53 -8.06 -10.08
C VAL A 128 0.00 -8.47 -11.45
N ARG A 129 -0.86 -9.01 -12.34
CA ARG A 129 -0.47 -9.36 -13.72
C ARG A 129 -0.03 -8.15 -14.55
N GLN A 130 -0.70 -7.01 -14.41
CA GLN A 130 -0.30 -5.78 -15.11
C GLN A 130 1.05 -5.26 -14.61
N ILE A 131 1.29 -5.34 -13.29
CA ILE A 131 2.57 -4.96 -12.71
C ILE A 131 3.67 -5.91 -13.15
N ALA A 132 3.42 -7.22 -13.18
CA ALA A 132 4.34 -8.23 -13.70
C ALA A 132 4.71 -7.97 -15.16
N ALA A 133 3.72 -7.68 -16.02
CA ALA A 133 3.98 -7.31 -17.42
C ALA A 133 4.83 -6.03 -17.54
N TRP A 134 4.57 -5.03 -16.70
CA TRP A 134 5.43 -3.84 -16.64
C TRP A 134 6.87 -4.16 -16.21
N LEU A 135 7.04 -5.02 -15.20
CA LEU A 135 8.36 -5.47 -14.75
C LEU A 135 9.12 -6.23 -15.85
N ASP A 136 8.43 -7.05 -16.62
CA ASP A 136 9.02 -7.75 -17.78
C ASP A 136 9.49 -6.79 -18.87
N MET A 137 8.76 -5.71 -19.11
CA MET A 137 9.17 -4.68 -20.07
C MET A 137 10.31 -3.81 -19.54
N ALA A 138 10.20 -3.34 -18.29
CA ALA A 138 11.16 -2.41 -17.69
C ALA A 138 12.51 -3.08 -17.32
N PHE A 139 12.48 -4.37 -16.97
CA PHE A 139 13.65 -5.13 -16.51
C PHE A 139 13.80 -6.44 -17.29
N SER A 140 13.70 -6.35 -18.61
CA SER A 140 13.72 -7.51 -19.53
C SER A 140 14.95 -8.40 -19.38
N HIS A 141 16.11 -7.84 -19.05
CA HIS A 141 17.40 -8.52 -18.92
C HIS A 141 17.75 -8.91 -17.47
N ARG A 142 16.78 -8.90 -16.57
CA ARG A 142 17.01 -9.19 -15.15
C ARG A 142 15.93 -10.10 -14.59
N GLU A 143 16.34 -10.97 -13.67
CA GLU A 143 15.39 -11.66 -12.81
C GLU A 143 14.71 -10.68 -11.88
N TRP A 144 13.42 -10.87 -11.67
CA TRP A 144 12.66 -10.05 -10.74
C TRP A 144 11.66 -10.88 -9.94
N ARG A 145 11.36 -10.41 -8.74
CA ARG A 145 10.32 -10.93 -7.86
C ARG A 145 9.45 -9.78 -7.39
N LEU A 146 8.15 -9.88 -7.65
CA LEU A 146 7.12 -9.01 -7.13
C LEU A 146 6.45 -9.65 -5.91
N THR A 147 6.49 -8.98 -4.78
CA THR A 147 5.70 -9.30 -3.60
C THR A 147 4.55 -8.31 -3.49
N SER A 148 3.33 -8.81 -3.60
CA SER A 148 2.12 -8.01 -3.51
C SER A 148 1.38 -8.33 -2.22
N ILE A 149 1.15 -7.31 -1.39
CA ILE A 149 0.55 -7.46 -0.07
C ILE A 149 -0.85 -6.85 -0.10
N ASP A 150 -1.87 -7.67 0.05
CA ASP A 150 -3.22 -7.17 0.32
C ASP A 150 -3.35 -6.85 1.81
N VAL A 151 -3.30 -5.56 2.13
CA VAL A 151 -3.28 -5.08 3.52
C VAL A 151 -4.61 -5.29 4.25
N THR A 152 -5.70 -5.58 3.53
CA THR A 152 -7.01 -5.82 4.15
C THR A 152 -7.19 -7.28 4.57
N SER A 153 -6.69 -8.22 3.76
CA SER A 153 -6.72 -9.64 4.09
C SER A 153 -5.48 -10.08 4.86
N GLY A 154 -4.33 -9.43 4.64
CA GLY A 154 -3.02 -9.88 5.09
C GLY A 154 -2.41 -10.94 4.16
N ILE A 155 -2.94 -11.09 2.94
CA ILE A 155 -2.48 -12.11 1.99
C ILE A 155 -1.29 -11.57 1.20
N HIS A 156 -0.19 -12.33 1.21
CA HIS A 156 0.99 -12.07 0.41
C HIS A 156 0.93 -12.93 -0.85
N ARG A 157 1.07 -12.29 -2.02
CA ARG A 157 1.20 -12.96 -3.31
C ARG A 157 2.58 -12.69 -3.87
N ILE A 158 3.26 -13.73 -4.34
CA ILE A 158 4.60 -13.61 -4.91
C ILE A 158 4.52 -14.04 -6.38
N GLU A 159 4.86 -13.12 -7.28
CA GLU A 159 5.14 -13.44 -8.68
C GLU A 159 6.63 -13.24 -8.96
N ALA A 160 7.22 -14.11 -9.77
CA ALA A 160 8.63 -14.03 -10.08
C ALA A 160 8.91 -14.50 -11.50
N LYS A 161 9.79 -13.77 -12.19
CA LYS A 161 10.44 -14.23 -13.41
C LYS A 161 11.72 -14.95 -13.05
N ARG A 162 11.86 -16.20 -13.50
CA ARG A 162 13.17 -16.89 -13.54
C ARG A 162 13.84 -16.58 -14.87
N GLN A 163 15.11 -16.22 -14.86
CA GLN A 163 15.95 -16.26 -16.06
C GLN A 163 16.96 -17.37 -15.86
N TRP A 164 16.66 -18.53 -16.46
CA TRP A 164 17.67 -19.56 -16.63
C TRP A 164 18.77 -19.05 -17.54
N LYS A 165 20.01 -19.10 -17.03
CA LYS A 165 21.22 -18.80 -17.78
C LYS A 165 21.42 -19.87 -18.85
N SER A 166 21.60 -19.43 -20.09
CA SER A 166 22.32 -20.19 -21.12
C SER A 166 23.76 -20.41 -20.70
#